data_AF-A0A958LY17-F1
#
_entry.id   AF-A0A958LY17-F1
#
_cell.length_a   1.000
_cell.length_b   1.000
_cell.length_c   1.000
_cell.angle_alpha   90.00
_cell.angle_beta   90.00
_cell.angle_gamma   90.00
#
_symmetry.space_group_name_H-M   'P 1'
#
loop_
_entity.id
_entity.type
_entity.pdbx_description
1 polymer ?
#
loop_
_entity_poly.entity_id
_entity_poly.type
_entity_poly.pdbx_seq_one_letter_code
_entity_poly.pdbx_strand_id
1 'polypeptide(L)'
;GTKQVLKALEVLTGSEFIKELALFFSYINDWQDQLRERTYKVHELLVGPQTTFYLVTSIDEAKLKEATLLLNEIRKQGYSLNKVIMNRSIPSWNISNEIEPSPGLSPEKQADFQRVFQLLKDVYHNKSQTRVKFSEQLQKEVQVLPLTEYNEPISDVKSLRQMAEEIGRKIQVK
;
A
#
# COMPACT_ATOMS: atom_id res chain seq x y z
N GLY A 1 -36.57 8.80 -25.12
CA GLY A 1 -35.38 8.12 -24.57
C GLY A 1 -35.77 7.06 -23.57
N THR A 2 -35.93 7.42 -22.29
CA THR A 2 -36.19 6.50 -21.16
C THR A 2 -37.42 5.59 -21.33
N LYS A 3 -38.54 6.09 -21.87
CA LYS A 3 -39.75 5.28 -22.13
C LYS A 3 -39.56 4.14 -23.16
N GLN A 4 -38.67 4.30 -24.15
CA GLN A 4 -38.38 3.26 -25.13
C GLN A 4 -37.42 2.20 -24.57
N VAL A 5 -36.44 2.61 -23.76
CA VAL A 5 -35.51 1.70 -23.07
C VAL A 5 -36.25 0.83 -22.06
N LEU A 6 -37.17 1.41 -21.28
CA LEU A 6 -38.00 0.66 -20.32
C LEU A 6 -38.90 -0.36 -21.02
N LYS A 7 -39.49 -0.01 -22.16
CA LYS A 7 -40.36 -0.91 -22.93
C LYS A 7 -39.59 -2.05 -23.60
N ALA A 8 -38.36 -1.81 -24.03
CA ALA A 8 -37.47 -2.86 -24.54
C ALA A 8 -37.02 -3.83 -23.43
N LEU A 9 -36.70 -3.30 -22.24
CA LEU A 9 -36.39 -4.12 -21.06
C LEU A 9 -37.61 -4.94 -20.63
N GLU A 10 -38.82 -4.35 -20.59
CA GLU A 10 -40.06 -5.04 -20.21
C GLU A 10 -40.37 -6.26 -21.11
N VAL A 11 -40.11 -6.14 -22.40
CA VAL A 11 -40.29 -7.23 -23.38
C VAL A 11 -39.27 -8.36 -23.17
N LEU A 12 -38.05 -8.04 -22.70
CA LEU A 12 -36.97 -9.01 -22.51
C LEU A 12 -37.00 -9.68 -21.13
N THR A 13 -37.41 -8.96 -20.08
CA THR A 13 -37.32 -9.41 -18.68
C THR A 13 -38.68 -9.67 -18.02
N GLY A 14 -39.79 -9.37 -18.72
CA GLY A 14 -41.14 -9.48 -18.17
C GLY A 14 -41.57 -8.27 -17.33
N SER A 15 -42.89 -8.08 -17.20
CA SER A 15 -43.49 -6.93 -16.53
C SER A 15 -43.29 -6.90 -15.01
N GLU A 16 -43.02 -8.05 -14.38
CA GLU A 16 -42.78 -8.17 -12.94
C GLU A 16 -41.42 -7.55 -12.55
N PHE A 17 -40.37 -7.85 -13.31
CA PHE A 17 -39.05 -7.24 -13.12
C PHE A 17 -39.07 -5.72 -13.27
N ILE A 18 -39.83 -5.18 -14.22
CA ILE A 18 -39.95 -3.72 -14.41
C ILE A 18 -40.66 -3.06 -13.23
N LYS A 19 -41.66 -3.72 -12.64
CA LYS A 19 -42.31 -3.25 -11.42
C LYS A 19 -41.33 -3.24 -10.24
N GLU A 20 -40.56 -4.31 -10.05
CA GLU A 20 -39.53 -4.38 -9.01
C GLU A 20 -38.44 -3.30 -9.20
N LEU A 21 -37.98 -3.09 -10.43
CA LEU A 21 -37.00 -2.07 -10.77
C LEU A 21 -37.54 -0.65 -10.49
N ALA A 22 -38.81 -0.40 -10.81
CA ALA A 22 -39.47 0.88 -10.53
C ALA A 22 -39.63 1.10 -9.01
N LEU A 23 -40.00 0.07 -8.26
CA LEU A 23 -40.05 0.09 -6.79
C LEU A 23 -38.67 0.37 -6.20
N PHE A 24 -37.63 -0.30 -6.68
CA PHE A 24 -36.24 -0.08 -6.27
C PHE A 24 -35.81 1.38 -6.49
N PHE A 25 -36.08 1.96 -7.67
CA PHE A 25 -35.77 3.37 -7.93
C PHE A 25 -36.61 4.33 -7.08
N SER A 26 -37.88 4.01 -6.80
CA SER A 26 -38.69 4.82 -5.88
C SER A 26 -38.12 4.82 -4.45
N TYR A 27 -37.62 3.68 -3.98
CA TYR A 27 -36.95 3.59 -2.69
C TYR A 27 -35.60 4.31 -2.68
N ILE A 28 -34.89 4.38 -3.82
CA ILE A 28 -33.61 5.07 -3.92
C ILE A 28 -33.73 6.58 -3.94
N ASN A 29 -34.75 7.11 -4.60
CA ASN A 29 -34.93 8.57 -4.71
C ASN A 29 -34.94 9.26 -3.33
N ASP A 30 -35.49 8.62 -2.31
CA ASP A 30 -35.61 9.21 -0.98
C ASP A 30 -34.28 9.35 -0.24
N TRP A 31 -33.28 8.48 -0.51
CA TRP A 31 -31.97 8.52 0.14
C TRP A 31 -30.82 8.91 -0.78
N GLN A 32 -31.03 9.03 -2.10
CA GLN A 32 -29.98 9.38 -3.05
C GLN A 32 -29.34 10.74 -2.73
N ASP A 33 -30.14 11.75 -2.41
CA ASP A 33 -29.62 13.08 -2.06
C ASP A 33 -28.88 13.05 -0.71
N GLN A 34 -29.38 12.27 0.26
CA GLN A 34 -28.70 12.08 1.55
C GLN A 34 -27.37 11.35 1.39
N LEU A 35 -27.30 10.36 0.49
CA LEU A 35 -26.06 9.66 0.14
C LEU A 35 -25.07 10.61 -0.54
N ARG A 36 -25.52 11.43 -1.49
CA ARG A 36 -24.69 12.41 -2.18
C ARG A 36 -24.08 13.40 -1.19
N GLU A 37 -24.91 13.96 -0.31
CA GLU A 37 -24.49 14.89 0.73
C GLU A 37 -23.49 14.25 1.70
N ARG A 38 -23.74 13.00 2.11
CA ARG A 38 -22.81 12.26 2.97
C ARG A 38 -21.49 12.00 2.27
N THR A 39 -21.52 11.64 0.99
CA THR A 39 -20.31 11.39 0.19
C THR A 39 -19.49 12.68 0.05
N TYR A 40 -20.15 13.81 -0.18
CA TYR A 40 -19.50 15.11 -0.23
C TYR A 40 -18.83 15.48 1.10
N LYS A 41 -19.55 15.37 2.22
CA LYS A 41 -19.00 15.63 3.56
C LYS A 41 -17.82 14.74 3.91
N VAL A 42 -17.87 13.45 3.54
CA VAL A 42 -16.74 12.55 3.72
C VAL A 42 -15.55 12.96 2.86
N HIS A 43 -15.79 13.29 1.59
CA HIS A 43 -14.72 13.74 0.71
C HIS A 43 -14.06 15.02 1.24
N GLU A 44 -14.85 16.01 1.71
CA GLU A 44 -14.37 17.23 2.34
C GLU A 44 -13.45 16.93 3.55
N LEU A 45 -13.83 15.99 4.41
CA LEU A 45 -13.00 15.56 5.53
C LEU A 45 -11.67 14.93 5.07
N LEU A 46 -11.70 14.16 3.99
CA LEU A 46 -10.52 13.46 3.48
C LEU A 46 -9.53 14.40 2.77
N VAL A 47 -10.01 15.44 2.08
CA VAL A 47 -9.13 16.46 1.45
C VAL A 47 -8.78 17.60 2.41
N GLY A 48 -9.48 17.71 3.53
CA GLY A 48 -9.26 18.74 4.54
C GLY A 48 -7.88 18.64 5.22
N PRO A 49 -7.38 19.76 5.79
CA PRO A 49 -6.03 19.84 6.37
C PRO A 49 -5.80 18.95 7.60
N GLN A 50 -6.88 18.43 8.20
CA GLN A 50 -6.81 17.52 9.36
C GLN A 50 -6.51 16.07 8.97
N THR A 51 -6.59 15.74 7.67
CA THR A 51 -6.37 14.38 7.16
C THR A 51 -5.08 14.33 6.37
N THR A 52 -4.27 13.29 6.59
CA THR A 52 -3.07 13.01 5.80
C THR A 52 -3.01 11.52 5.49
N PHE A 53 -2.74 11.21 4.24
CA PHE A 53 -2.56 9.86 3.73
C PHE A 53 -1.08 9.49 3.74
N TYR A 54 -0.83 8.25 4.15
CA TYR A 54 0.48 7.61 4.08
C TYR A 54 0.35 6.40 3.17
N LEU A 55 1.21 6.31 2.16
CA LEU A 55 1.23 5.13 1.29
C LEU A 55 2.20 4.10 1.86
N VAL A 56 1.73 2.89 2.17
CA VAL A 56 2.59 1.81 2.65
C VAL A 56 2.85 0.83 1.51
N THR A 57 4.11 0.54 1.21
CA THR A 57 4.50 -0.42 0.16
C THR A 57 5.72 -1.25 0.58
N SER A 58 6.09 -2.28 -0.18
CA SER A 58 7.31 -3.07 0.04
C SER A 58 8.24 -2.99 -1.17
N ILE A 59 9.51 -3.36 -1.01
CA ILE A 59 10.48 -3.39 -2.14
C ILE A 59 10.18 -4.57 -3.07
N ASP A 60 9.32 -4.30 -4.04
CA ASP A 60 8.96 -5.18 -5.15
C ASP A 60 8.61 -4.31 -6.36
N GLU A 61 9.15 -4.60 -7.53
CA GLU A 61 9.06 -3.71 -8.69
C GLU A 61 7.60 -3.45 -9.12
N ALA A 62 6.74 -4.48 -9.09
CA ALA A 62 5.34 -4.33 -9.43
C ALA A 62 4.61 -3.43 -8.41
N LYS A 63 4.86 -3.66 -7.11
CA LYS A 63 4.27 -2.83 -6.04
C LYS A 63 4.76 -1.39 -6.05
N LEU A 64 6.03 -1.14 -6.41
CA LEU A 64 6.56 0.22 -6.51
C LEU A 64 5.98 0.97 -7.71
N LYS A 65 5.76 0.28 -8.83
CA LYS A 65 5.05 0.84 -9.98
C LYS A 65 3.61 1.21 -9.63
N GLU A 66 2.88 0.29 -8.98
CA GLU A 66 1.52 0.55 -8.49
C GLU A 66 1.48 1.69 -7.47
N ALA A 67 2.43 1.72 -6.53
CA ALA A 67 2.56 2.80 -5.56
C ALA A 67 2.72 4.18 -6.22
N THR A 68 3.50 4.26 -7.30
CA THR A 68 3.68 5.50 -8.07
C THR A 68 2.39 5.93 -8.75
N LEU A 69 1.64 4.99 -9.35
CA LEU A 69 0.36 5.28 -10.00
C LEU A 69 -0.67 5.76 -8.98
N LEU A 70 -0.80 5.05 -7.86
CA LEU A 70 -1.73 5.40 -6.79
C LEU A 70 -1.41 6.75 -6.16
N LEU A 71 -0.12 7.03 -5.92
CA LEU A 71 0.35 8.32 -5.44
C LEU A 71 -0.14 9.47 -6.34
N ASN A 72 0.06 9.32 -7.65
CA ASN A 72 -0.33 10.33 -8.63
C ASN A 72 -1.85 10.53 -8.67
N GLU A 73 -2.62 9.44 -8.59
CA GLU A 73 -4.08 9.50 -8.63
C GLU A 73 -4.68 10.15 -7.38
N ILE A 74 -4.20 9.76 -6.19
CA ILE A 74 -4.64 10.34 -4.92
C ILE A 74 -4.36 11.84 -4.88
N ARG A 75 -3.18 12.27 -5.34
CA ARG A 75 -2.85 13.71 -5.36
C ARG A 75 -3.66 14.50 -6.39
N LYS A 76 -3.98 13.92 -7.56
CA LYS A 76 -4.89 14.55 -8.53
C LYS A 76 -6.28 14.79 -7.94
N GLN A 77 -6.75 13.91 -7.05
CA GLN A 77 -8.03 14.04 -6.37
C GLN A 77 -8.00 15.00 -5.16
N GLY A 78 -6.86 15.67 -4.91
CA GLY A 78 -6.74 16.71 -3.88
C GLY A 78 -6.40 16.20 -2.47
N TYR A 79 -6.19 14.89 -2.29
CA TYR A 79 -5.82 14.33 -0.99
C TYR A 79 -4.36 14.66 -0.61
N SER A 80 -4.14 14.91 0.68
CA SER A 80 -2.81 15.17 1.24
C SER A 80 -2.02 13.87 1.40
N LEU A 81 -1.23 13.48 0.39
CA LEU A 81 -0.29 12.36 0.46
C LEU A 81 1.12 12.87 0.16
N ASN A 82 1.93 13.00 1.21
CA ASN A 82 3.31 13.49 1.10
C ASN A 82 4.36 12.52 1.62
N LYS A 83 3.96 11.35 2.15
CA LYS A 83 4.89 10.32 2.64
C LYS A 83 4.56 8.94 2.12
N VAL A 84 5.61 8.22 1.74
CA VAL A 84 5.55 6.79 1.40
C VAL A 84 6.36 6.02 2.43
N ILE A 85 5.74 5.10 3.13
CA ILE A 85 6.37 4.19 4.07
C ILE A 85 6.76 2.93 3.32
N MET A 86 8.07 2.68 3.21
CA MET A 86 8.59 1.47 2.59
C MET A 86 8.79 0.41 3.67
N ASN A 87 7.80 -0.46 3.81
CA ASN A 87 7.78 -1.56 4.76
C ASN A 87 8.80 -2.64 4.41
N ARG A 88 9.42 -3.24 5.44
CA ARG A 88 10.42 -4.33 5.32
C ARG A 88 11.51 -4.02 4.30
N SER A 89 12.09 -2.83 4.42
CA SER A 89 12.99 -2.25 3.42
C SER A 89 14.47 -2.34 3.79
N ILE A 90 14.77 -2.48 5.08
CA ILE A 90 16.12 -2.54 5.63
C ILE A 90 16.17 -3.74 6.59
N PRO A 91 16.99 -4.76 6.33
CA PRO A 91 17.13 -5.88 7.27
C PRO A 91 17.61 -5.38 8.64
N SER A 92 17.06 -5.89 9.74
CA SER A 92 17.53 -5.59 11.10
C SER A 92 18.93 -6.16 11.40
N TRP A 93 19.45 -6.99 10.50
CA TRP A 93 20.70 -7.72 10.63
C TRP A 93 21.69 -7.26 9.56
N ASN A 94 22.99 -7.28 9.89
CA ASN A 94 24.03 -6.74 9.01
C ASN A 94 24.50 -7.79 7.99
N ILE A 95 24.02 -7.66 6.75
CA ILE A 95 24.38 -8.54 5.62
C ILE A 95 25.84 -8.36 5.16
N SER A 96 26.46 -7.24 5.52
CA SER A 96 27.85 -6.95 5.16
C SER A 96 28.86 -7.75 5.98
N ASN A 97 28.46 -8.28 7.13
CA ASN A 97 29.34 -9.12 7.94
C ASN A 97 29.54 -10.47 7.25
N GLU A 98 30.79 -10.93 7.19
CA GLU A 98 31.07 -12.32 6.83
C GLU A 98 30.49 -13.21 7.94
N ILE A 99 29.59 -14.10 7.55
CA ILE A 99 29.05 -15.12 8.43
C ILE A 99 29.84 -16.39 8.15
N GLU A 100 30.60 -16.86 9.13
CA GLU A 100 31.28 -18.14 9.00
C GLU A 100 30.29 -19.30 9.18
N PRO A 101 30.43 -20.38 8.38
CA PRO A 101 29.64 -21.58 8.58
C PRO A 101 29.94 -22.16 9.98
N SER A 102 28.92 -22.75 10.62
CA SER A 102 29.11 -23.40 11.92
C SER A 102 30.22 -24.47 11.89
N PRO A 103 31.08 -24.54 12.90
CA PRO A 103 32.13 -25.55 12.96
C PRO A 103 31.50 -26.96 12.94
N GLY A 104 32.06 -27.86 12.12
CA GLY A 104 31.59 -29.25 11.98
C GLY A 104 30.65 -29.53 10.80
N LEU A 105 30.38 -28.55 9.92
CA LEU A 105 29.67 -28.79 8.66
C LEU A 105 30.51 -29.63 7.69
N SER A 106 29.89 -30.60 7.01
CA SER A 106 30.53 -31.32 5.90
C SER A 106 30.89 -30.37 4.75
N PRO A 107 31.91 -30.67 3.92
CA PRO A 107 32.32 -29.80 2.82
C PRO A 107 31.16 -29.43 1.87
N GLU A 108 30.27 -30.37 1.58
CA GLU A 108 29.07 -30.13 0.76
C GLU A 108 28.14 -29.08 1.38
N LYS A 109 27.86 -29.18 2.69
CA LYS A 109 27.00 -28.22 3.39
C LYS A 109 27.66 -26.85 3.53
N GLN A 110 28.99 -26.78 3.62
CA GLN A 110 29.72 -25.52 3.61
C GLN A 110 29.58 -24.81 2.26
N ALA A 111 29.70 -25.55 1.15
CA ALA A 111 29.49 -25.01 -0.19
C ALA A 111 28.05 -24.52 -0.41
N ASP A 112 27.05 -25.29 0.05
CA ASP A 112 25.64 -24.87 -0.01
C ASP A 112 25.37 -23.62 0.82
N PHE A 113 25.93 -23.54 2.04
CA PHE A 113 25.82 -22.36 2.88
C PHE A 113 26.37 -21.12 2.17
N GLN A 114 27.59 -21.20 1.62
CA GLN A 114 28.22 -20.10 0.89
C GLN A 114 27.36 -19.66 -0.31
N ARG A 115 26.83 -20.62 -1.08
CA ARG A 115 25.96 -20.34 -2.22
C ARG A 115 24.68 -19.61 -1.82
N VAL A 116 23.99 -20.10 -0.79
CA VAL A 116 22.74 -19.47 -0.29
C VAL A 116 23.02 -18.10 0.31
N PHE A 117 24.11 -17.95 1.06
CA PHE A 117 24.51 -16.69 1.66
C PHE A 117 24.84 -15.64 0.59
N GLN A 118 25.52 -16.03 -0.49
CA GLN A 118 25.79 -15.14 -1.62
C GLN A 118 24.50 -14.73 -2.34
N LEU A 119 23.59 -15.67 -2.61
CA LEU A 119 22.29 -15.34 -3.19
C LEU A 119 21.52 -14.33 -2.33
N LEU A 120 21.56 -14.50 -1.01
CA LEU A 120 20.92 -13.60 -0.07
C LEU A 120 21.54 -12.20 -0.09
N LYS A 121 22.87 -12.10 -0.13
CA LYS A 121 23.59 -10.83 -0.32
C LYS A 121 23.14 -10.11 -1.58
N ASP A 122 23.07 -10.83 -2.71
CA ASP A 122 22.68 -10.27 -4.00
C ASP A 122 21.23 -9.76 -3.97
N VAL A 123 20.31 -10.51 -3.37
CA VAL A 123 18.91 -10.10 -3.20
C VAL A 123 18.79 -8.79 -2.42
N TYR A 124 19.48 -8.65 -1.30
CA TYR A 124 19.40 -7.43 -0.49
C TYR A 124 20.17 -6.26 -1.09
N HIS A 125 21.24 -6.54 -1.84
CA HIS A 125 21.92 -5.51 -2.64
C HIS A 125 20.98 -4.93 -3.69
N ASN A 126 20.29 -5.80 -4.45
CA ASN A 126 19.31 -5.38 -5.44
C ASN A 126 18.14 -4.61 -4.80
N LYS A 127 17.58 -5.11 -3.68
CA LYS A 127 16.55 -4.38 -2.93
C LYS A 127 17.02 -2.98 -2.50
N SER A 128 18.26 -2.87 -2.02
CA SER A 128 18.85 -1.59 -1.61
C SER A 128 18.93 -0.61 -2.79
N GLN A 129 19.41 -1.06 -3.95
CA GLN A 129 19.46 -0.24 -5.16
C GLN A 129 18.06 0.19 -5.62
N THR A 130 17.09 -0.73 -5.65
CA THR A 130 15.71 -0.44 -6.03
C THR A 130 15.08 0.60 -5.09
N ARG A 131 15.32 0.50 -3.79
CA ARG A 131 14.87 1.49 -2.80
C ARG A 131 15.47 2.87 -3.08
N VAL A 132 16.77 2.95 -3.34
CA VAL A 132 17.45 4.23 -3.63
C VAL A 132 16.86 4.86 -4.88
N LYS A 133 16.78 4.10 -5.99
CA LYS A 133 16.18 4.57 -7.26
C LYS A 133 14.75 5.09 -7.07
N PHE A 134 13.91 4.35 -6.36
CA PHE A 134 12.53 4.75 -6.07
C PHE A 134 12.46 6.02 -5.21
N SER A 135 13.34 6.15 -4.22
CA SER A 135 13.41 7.33 -3.35
C SER A 135 13.86 8.57 -4.14
N GLU A 136 14.87 8.43 -5.00
CA GLU A 136 15.36 9.51 -5.87
C GLU A 136 14.30 9.97 -6.88
N GLN A 137 13.58 9.02 -7.49
CA GLN A 137 12.49 9.31 -8.42
C GLN A 137 11.40 10.18 -7.79
N LEU A 138 11.12 9.98 -6.50
CA LEU A 138 10.02 10.63 -5.79
C LEU A 138 10.44 11.80 -4.90
N GLN A 139 11.75 12.06 -4.74
CA GLN A 139 12.31 12.99 -3.74
C GLN A 139 11.74 14.41 -3.80
N LYS A 140 11.32 14.88 -4.98
CA LYS A 140 10.75 16.22 -5.17
C LYS A 140 9.29 16.32 -4.73
N GLU A 141 8.62 15.19 -4.59
CA GLU A 141 7.15 15.12 -4.49
C GLU A 141 6.70 14.53 -3.16
N VAL A 142 7.41 13.51 -2.67
CA VAL A 142 7.08 12.80 -1.43
C VAL A 142 8.33 12.35 -0.68
N GLN A 143 8.22 12.29 0.63
CA GLN A 143 9.23 11.73 1.51
C GLN A 143 9.09 10.20 1.56
N VAL A 144 10.12 9.48 1.15
CA VAL A 144 10.16 8.01 1.28
C VAL A 144 10.83 7.64 2.61
N LEU A 145 10.08 6.94 3.47
CA LEU A 145 10.48 6.53 4.81
C LEU A 145 10.72 5.01 4.84
N PRO A 146 11.96 4.54 4.83
CA PRO A 146 12.25 3.12 4.91
C PRO A 146 12.00 2.59 6.33
N LEU A 147 11.35 1.44 6.46
CA LEU A 147 11.20 0.71 7.73
C LEU A 147 12.03 -0.56 7.76
N THR A 148 12.42 -0.92 8.98
CA THR A 148 13.17 -2.12 9.28
C THR A 148 12.33 -3.39 9.01
N GLU A 149 12.96 -4.40 8.43
CA GLU A 149 12.49 -5.77 8.36
C GLU A 149 12.97 -6.49 9.62
N TYR A 150 12.03 -6.75 10.53
CA TYR A 150 12.28 -7.44 11.79
C TYR A 150 12.32 -8.95 11.58
N ASN A 151 13.23 -9.63 12.28
CA ASN A 151 13.33 -11.10 12.26
C ASN A 151 12.11 -11.75 12.91
N GLU A 152 11.57 -11.14 13.96
CA GLU A 152 10.38 -11.62 14.68
C GLU A 152 9.12 -10.87 14.21
N PRO A 153 7.97 -11.56 14.11
CA PRO A 153 6.72 -10.93 13.75
C PRO A 153 6.25 -9.94 14.82
N ILE A 154 5.81 -8.76 14.39
CA ILE A 154 5.17 -7.77 15.26
C ILE A 154 3.80 -8.32 15.69
N SER A 155 3.73 -8.89 16.88
CA SER A 155 2.56 -9.64 17.37
C SER A 155 2.21 -9.33 18.83
N ASP A 156 3.05 -8.59 19.54
CA ASP A 156 2.82 -8.17 20.92
C ASP A 156 2.91 -6.64 21.07
N VAL A 157 2.48 -6.13 22.23
CA VAL A 157 2.49 -4.68 22.50
C VAL A 157 3.92 -4.12 22.53
N LYS A 158 4.91 -4.93 22.90
CA LYS A 158 6.31 -4.50 23.02
C LYS A 158 6.92 -4.25 21.64
N SER A 159 6.77 -5.20 20.73
CA SER A 159 7.19 -5.11 19.33
C SER A 159 6.43 -4.01 18.59
N LEU A 160 5.13 -3.83 18.87
CA LEU A 160 4.36 -2.70 18.34
C LEU A 160 4.92 -1.35 18.82
N ARG A 161 5.26 -1.23 20.11
CA ARG A 161 5.89 -0.02 20.66
C ARG A 161 7.24 0.27 19.98
N GLN A 162 8.07 -0.74 19.77
CA GLN A 162 9.36 -0.59 19.08
C GLN A 162 9.16 -0.07 17.64
N MET A 163 8.22 -0.65 16.89
CA MET A 163 7.88 -0.18 15.54
C MET A 163 7.34 1.25 15.57
N ALA A 164 6.49 1.60 16.54
CA ALA A 164 5.95 2.94 16.70
C ALA A 164 7.04 3.98 17.01
N GLU A 165 8.04 3.65 17.83
CA GLU A 165 9.18 4.52 18.14
C GLU A 165 10.09 4.74 16.92
N GLU A 166 10.30 3.70 16.09
CA GLU A 166 11.01 3.85 14.82
C GLU A 166 10.26 4.78 13.86
N ILE A 167 8.97 4.51 13.63
CA ILE A 167 8.13 5.30 12.73
C ILE A 167 8.02 6.74 13.21
N GLY A 168 7.77 6.95 14.51
CA GLY A 168 7.62 8.27 15.11
C GLY A 168 8.85 9.15 14.90
N ARG A 169 10.06 8.58 15.11
CA ARG A 169 11.32 9.29 14.82
C ARG A 169 11.45 9.68 13.35
N LYS A 170 11.03 8.82 12.42
CA LYS A 170 11.16 9.08 10.97
C LYS A 170 10.12 10.06 10.44
N ILE A 171 8.90 10.05 10.98
CA ILE A 171 7.81 10.95 10.55
C ILE A 171 8.02 12.38 11.07
N GLN A 172 8.63 12.56 12.25
CA GLN A 172 8.84 13.88 12.87
C GLN A 172 10.02 14.68 12.29
N VAL A 173 10.90 14.06 11.51
CA VAL A 173 12.00 14.76 10.84
C VAL A 173 11.41 15.62 9.71
N LYS A 174 11.27 16.92 10.01
CA LYS A 174 11.02 18.00 9.04
C LYS A 174 12.30 18.38 8.31
#